data_AF-A0A3M0Z786-F1
#
_entry.id   AF-A0A3M0Z786-F1
#
_cell.length_a   1.000
_cell.length_b   1.000
_cell.length_c   1.000
_cell.angle_alpha   90.00
_cell.angle_beta   90.00
_cell.angle_gamma   90.00
#
_symmetry.space_group_name_H-M   'P 1'
#
loop_
_entity.id
_entity.type
_entity.pdbx_description
1 polymer ?
#
loop_
_entity_poly.entity_id
_entity_poly.type
_entity_poly.pdbx_seq_one_letter_code
_entity_poly.pdbx_strand_id
1 'polypeptide(L)'
;LVSALAFALALASLLLLLGMRPAGAAEGAAARPPAEAAAPASPEPEPPPEPWWTANKFHRYTGLGAIALGAAAALTAPDDEGDEGGAGRSGEDEGFHHNAAVAATALAVLAAGSGLVLHWEDIDLSAGWGDPDNLHAALGLLGTAGFATAVAQAPRSGHAGAGLLGGLAMLVAVKLEW
;
A
#
# COMPACT_ATOMS: atom_id res chain seq x y z
N LEU A 1 -2.11 -10.28 19.48
CA LEU A 1 -3.01 -9.11 19.68
C LEU A 1 -2.27 -7.86 20.18
N VAL A 2 -1.41 -7.95 21.20
CA VAL A 2 -0.66 -6.78 21.73
C VAL A 2 0.26 -6.11 20.69
N SER A 3 0.85 -6.89 19.77
CA SER A 3 1.77 -6.35 18.76
C SER A 3 1.10 -5.59 17.62
N ALA A 4 -0.13 -5.97 17.23
CA ALA A 4 -0.87 -5.30 16.15
C ALA A 4 -1.45 -3.94 16.60
N LEU A 5 -1.92 -3.86 17.85
CA LEU A 5 -2.41 -2.61 18.45
C LEU A 5 -1.27 -1.61 18.67
N ALA A 6 -0.10 -2.08 19.12
CA ALA A 6 1.09 -1.24 19.26
C ALA A 6 1.55 -0.66 17.91
N PHE A 7 1.44 -1.44 16.83
CA PHE A 7 1.79 -1.00 15.49
C PHE A 7 0.81 0.06 14.95
N ALA A 8 -0.50 -0.15 15.13
CA ALA A 8 -1.52 0.84 14.76
C ALA A 8 -1.37 2.17 15.52
N LEU A 9 -1.04 2.11 16.82
CA LEU A 9 -0.77 3.30 17.65
C LEU A 9 0.52 4.03 17.25
N ALA A 10 1.56 3.30 16.85
CA ALA A 10 2.80 3.91 16.35
C ALA A 10 2.55 4.64 15.02
N LEU A 11 1.75 4.06 14.12
CA LEU A 11 1.40 4.67 12.84
C LEU A 11 0.53 5.93 13.03
N ALA A 12 -0.45 5.88 13.93
CA ALA A 12 -1.28 7.04 14.28
C ALA A 12 -0.46 8.18 14.91
N SER A 13 0.54 7.86 15.72
CA SER A 13 1.42 8.84 16.36
C SER A 13 2.35 9.53 15.35
N LEU A 14 2.82 8.80 14.33
CA LEU A 14 3.63 9.34 13.25
C LEU A 14 2.82 10.28 12.34
N LEU A 15 1.55 9.95 12.07
CA LEU A 15 0.62 10.78 11.31
C LEU A 15 0.29 12.11 12.02
N LEU A 16 0.15 12.08 13.35
CA LEU A 16 -0.06 13.28 14.17
C LEU A 16 1.17 14.21 14.22
N LEU A 17 2.38 13.68 14.04
CA LEU A 17 3.62 14.47 14.03
C LEU A 17 3.90 15.16 12.69
N LEU A 18 3.25 14.73 11.60
CA LEU A 18 3.52 15.22 10.23
C LEU A 18 2.54 16.28 9.71
N GLY A 19 1.40 16.52 10.38
CA GLY A 19 0.36 17.39 9.84
C GLY A 19 0.05 18.61 10.70
N MET A 20 0.67 19.77 10.39
CA MET A 20 0.01 21.09 10.32
C MET A 20 0.97 22.09 9.66
N ARG A 21 0.94 22.17 8.32
CA ARG A 21 1.39 23.38 7.60
C ARG A 21 0.16 24.06 7.00
N PRO A 22 -0.04 25.38 7.23
CA PRO A 22 -1.15 26.10 6.62
C PRO A 22 -0.93 26.19 5.11
N ALA A 23 -2.00 25.92 4.35
CA ALA A 23 -2.05 26.08 2.91
C ALA A 23 -1.69 27.53 2.53
N GLY A 24 -0.67 27.68 1.69
CA GLY A 24 -0.25 28.97 1.14
C GLY A 24 -1.34 29.57 0.26
N ALA A 25 -1.59 30.86 0.43
CA ALA A 25 -2.58 31.62 -0.30
C ALA A 25 -2.24 31.69 -1.81
N ALA A 26 -3.24 31.49 -2.65
CA ALA A 26 -3.15 31.59 -4.10
C ALA A 26 -2.77 33.03 -4.52
N GLU A 27 -1.61 33.17 -5.18
CA GLU A 27 -1.15 34.41 -5.79
C GLU A 27 -1.94 34.73 -7.07
N GLY A 28 -2.38 35.98 -7.18
CA GLY A 28 -3.26 36.47 -8.25
C GLY A 28 -2.60 36.52 -9.62
N ALA A 29 -3.38 36.16 -10.64
CA ALA A 29 -2.98 36.19 -12.03
C ALA A 29 -2.77 37.62 -12.54
N ALA A 30 -1.51 37.99 -12.81
CA ALA A 30 -1.16 39.22 -13.49
C ALA A 30 -1.28 39.07 -15.01
N ALA A 31 -1.68 40.16 -15.70
CA ALA A 31 -1.89 40.21 -17.14
C ALA A 31 -0.60 39.94 -17.94
N ARG A 32 -0.69 39.08 -18.95
CA ARG A 32 0.43 38.75 -19.86
C ARG A 32 0.75 39.93 -20.80
N PRO A 33 2.03 40.32 -20.92
CA PRO A 33 2.45 41.31 -21.91
C PRO A 33 2.35 40.76 -23.35
N PRO A 34 2.32 41.65 -24.36
CA PRO A 34 2.16 41.28 -25.77
C PRO A 34 3.35 40.45 -26.29
N ALA A 35 3.03 39.52 -27.20
CA ALA A 35 3.95 38.53 -27.73
C ALA A 35 5.06 39.15 -28.60
N GLU A 36 6.27 39.19 -28.05
CA GLU A 36 7.51 39.44 -28.78
C GLU A 36 7.88 38.19 -29.58
N ALA A 37 8.32 38.37 -30.83
CA ALA A 37 8.60 37.26 -31.75
C ALA A 37 9.68 36.34 -31.18
N ALA A 38 9.29 35.11 -30.85
CA ALA A 38 10.13 34.13 -30.18
C ALA A 38 11.35 33.78 -31.05
N ALA A 39 12.54 33.99 -30.50
CA ALA A 39 13.78 33.44 -31.02
C ALA A 39 13.66 31.90 -31.14
N PRO A 40 14.38 31.26 -32.07
CA PRO A 40 14.38 29.81 -32.19
C PRO A 40 14.75 29.18 -30.84
N ALA A 41 13.90 28.29 -30.34
CA ALA A 41 14.11 27.61 -29.07
C ALA A 41 15.46 26.88 -29.13
N SER A 42 16.31 27.11 -28.12
CA SER A 42 17.48 26.26 -27.92
C SER A 42 16.99 24.84 -27.62
N PRO A 43 17.71 23.80 -28.07
CA PRO A 43 17.35 22.43 -27.73
C PRO A 43 17.25 22.31 -26.21
N GLU A 44 16.13 21.74 -25.75
CA GLU A 44 15.96 21.48 -24.33
C GLU A 44 17.08 20.55 -23.86
N PRO A 45 17.73 20.84 -22.72
CA PRO A 45 18.70 19.92 -22.14
C PRO A 45 18.05 18.55 -21.96
N GLU A 46 18.80 17.48 -22.27
CA GLU A 46 18.32 16.13 -21.98
C GLU A 46 17.98 16.02 -20.49
N PRO A 47 16.81 15.46 -20.12
CA PRO A 47 16.47 15.27 -18.73
C PRO A 47 17.53 14.36 -18.07
N PRO A 48 17.91 14.64 -16.82
CA PRO A 48 18.86 13.79 -16.12
C PRO A 48 18.31 12.35 -16.04
N PRO A 49 19.18 11.34 -16.05
CA PRO A 49 18.73 9.95 -15.92
C PRO A 49 17.98 9.77 -14.60
N GLU A 50 16.90 9.00 -14.63
CA GLU A 50 16.14 8.71 -13.41
C GLU A 50 17.03 8.02 -12.36
N PRO A 51 16.92 8.39 -11.07
CA PRO A 51 17.60 7.67 -10.01
C PRO A 51 17.19 6.19 -10.01
N TRP A 52 18.16 5.29 -9.84
CA TRP A 52 17.88 3.84 -9.81
C TRP A 52 16.91 3.46 -8.68
N TRP A 53 16.88 4.24 -7.58
CA TRP A 53 15.96 4.08 -6.46
C TRP A 53 15.28 5.40 -6.10
N THR A 54 13.98 5.34 -5.81
CA THR A 54 13.16 6.46 -5.36
C THR A 54 12.14 5.98 -4.33
N ALA A 55 11.54 6.89 -3.57
CA ALA A 55 10.49 6.53 -2.62
C ALA A 55 9.27 5.91 -3.32
N ASN A 56 8.89 6.40 -4.50
CA ASN A 56 7.81 5.80 -5.30
C ASN A 56 8.17 4.37 -5.75
N LYS A 57 9.44 4.11 -6.09
CA LYS A 57 9.90 2.73 -6.39
C LYS A 57 9.78 1.83 -5.15
N PHE A 58 10.12 2.32 -3.96
CA PHE A 58 9.93 1.56 -2.71
C PHE A 58 8.46 1.21 -2.47
N HIS A 59 7.55 2.19 -2.54
CA HIS A 59 6.11 1.98 -2.39
C HIS A 59 5.58 0.95 -3.40
N ARG A 60 5.92 1.14 -4.69
CA ARG A 60 5.54 0.23 -5.77
C ARG A 60 6.01 -1.19 -5.53
N TYR A 61 7.29 -1.38 -5.23
CA TYR A 61 7.87 -2.73 -5.09
C TYR A 61 7.42 -3.43 -3.80
N THR A 62 7.19 -2.70 -2.71
CA THR A 62 6.61 -3.29 -1.49
C THR A 62 5.17 -3.74 -1.74
N GLY A 63 4.34 -2.95 -2.46
CA GLY A 63 2.99 -3.35 -2.83
C GLY A 63 2.95 -4.60 -3.73
N LEU A 64 3.77 -4.63 -4.78
CA LEU A 64 3.87 -5.81 -5.65
C LEU A 64 4.41 -7.04 -4.91
N GLY A 65 5.40 -6.85 -4.04
CA GLY A 65 5.95 -7.92 -3.22
C GLY A 65 4.92 -8.51 -2.26
N ALA A 66 4.06 -7.68 -1.68
CA ALA A 66 2.95 -8.13 -0.83
C ALA A 66 1.97 -9.04 -1.61
N ILE A 67 1.58 -8.62 -2.81
CA ILE A 67 0.70 -9.41 -3.69
C ILE A 67 1.37 -10.74 -4.07
N ALA A 68 2.64 -10.71 -4.49
CA ALA A 68 3.37 -11.90 -4.90
C ALA A 68 3.51 -12.92 -3.75
N LEU A 69 3.87 -12.46 -2.55
CA LEU A 69 3.95 -13.33 -1.38
C LEU A 69 2.58 -13.80 -0.89
N GLY A 70 1.54 -12.96 -0.99
CA GLY A 70 0.17 -13.35 -0.69
C GLY A 70 -0.32 -14.47 -1.61
N ALA A 71 0.00 -14.39 -2.91
CA ALA A 71 -0.26 -15.46 -3.86
C ALA A 71 0.55 -16.72 -3.55
N ALA A 72 1.83 -16.58 -3.19
CA ALA A 72 2.67 -17.70 -2.78
C ALA A 72 2.12 -18.40 -1.52
N ALA A 73 1.66 -17.63 -0.53
CA ALA A 73 1.00 -18.17 0.65
C ALA A 73 -0.25 -18.96 0.26
N ALA A 74 -1.13 -18.38 -0.57
CA ALA A 74 -2.35 -19.05 -1.03
C ALA A 74 -2.06 -20.38 -1.78
N LEU A 75 -1.02 -20.41 -2.62
CA LEU A 75 -0.64 -21.59 -3.41
C LEU A 75 0.08 -22.68 -2.59
N THR A 76 0.56 -22.35 -1.40
CA THR A 76 1.31 -23.28 -0.53
C THR A 76 0.53 -23.65 0.73
N ALA A 77 -0.75 -23.28 0.79
CA ALA A 77 -1.66 -23.71 1.84
C ALA A 77 -1.69 -25.26 1.91
N PRO A 78 -1.58 -25.85 3.10
CA PRO A 78 -1.75 -27.30 3.30
C PRO A 78 -3.16 -27.77 2.92
N ASP A 79 -3.27 -28.99 2.41
CA ASP A 79 -4.58 -29.60 2.05
C ASP A 79 -5.46 -29.89 3.29
N ASP A 80 -4.88 -29.97 4.49
CA ASP A 80 -5.53 -30.32 5.76
C ASP A 80 -5.76 -29.11 6.70
N GLU A 81 -5.52 -27.88 6.23
CA GLU A 81 -5.79 -26.65 6.99
C GLU A 81 -7.31 -26.39 7.12
N GLY A 82 -7.95 -27.02 8.10
CA GLY A 82 -9.37 -26.77 8.41
C GLY A 82 -10.12 -27.94 9.03
N ASP A 83 -9.55 -29.15 9.01
CA ASP A 83 -10.18 -30.29 9.67
C ASP A 83 -10.11 -30.11 11.19
N GLU A 84 -11.27 -30.14 11.85
CA GLU A 84 -11.41 -29.99 13.32
C GLU A 84 -10.63 -31.06 14.12
N GLY A 85 -10.06 -32.07 13.45
CA GLY A 85 -9.19 -33.11 14.00
C GLY A 85 -7.69 -32.84 13.86
N GLY A 86 -7.27 -31.74 13.23
CA GLY A 86 -5.88 -31.32 13.05
C GLY A 86 -5.20 -30.82 14.32
N ALA A 87 -5.38 -31.51 15.44
CA ALA A 87 -4.57 -31.34 16.63
C ALA A 87 -3.15 -31.87 16.36
N GLY A 88 -2.28 -31.12 15.66
CA GLY A 88 -0.97 -31.70 15.39
C GLY A 88 0.11 -30.94 14.62
N ARG A 89 -0.06 -29.66 14.27
CA ARG A 89 1.11 -28.81 13.92
C ARG A 89 1.34 -27.72 14.96
N SER A 90 1.23 -28.08 16.23
CA SER A 90 1.57 -27.22 17.37
C SER A 90 3.08 -27.25 17.69
N GLY A 91 3.95 -27.44 16.69
CA GLY A 91 5.38 -27.63 16.92
C GLY A 91 6.23 -27.09 15.77
N GLU A 92 6.71 -25.87 15.96
CA GLU A 92 8.02 -25.34 15.55
C GLU A 92 8.37 -25.20 14.05
N ASP A 93 7.67 -25.86 13.12
CA ASP A 93 7.86 -25.61 11.68
C ASP A 93 6.72 -24.72 11.15
N GLU A 94 6.89 -23.40 11.32
CA GLU A 94 6.15 -22.40 10.54
C GLU A 94 6.52 -22.62 9.05
N GLY A 95 5.70 -23.39 8.35
CA GLY A 95 5.92 -23.75 6.95
C GLY A 95 5.98 -22.53 6.03
N PHE A 96 6.38 -22.74 4.77
CA PHE A 96 6.49 -21.66 3.79
C PHE A 96 5.19 -20.84 3.64
N HIS A 97 4.00 -21.47 3.75
CA HIS A 97 2.70 -20.80 3.80
C HIS A 97 2.65 -19.67 4.85
N HIS A 98 3.01 -19.99 6.09
CA HIS A 98 3.00 -19.05 7.21
C HIS A 98 3.98 -17.89 6.98
N ASN A 99 5.23 -18.21 6.65
CA ASN A 99 6.26 -17.21 6.42
C ASN A 99 5.92 -16.28 5.26
N ALA A 100 5.38 -16.82 4.17
CA ALA A 100 4.91 -16.05 3.03
C ALA A 100 3.76 -15.12 3.42
N ALA A 101 2.79 -15.58 4.21
CA ALA A 101 1.65 -14.76 4.66
C ALA A 101 2.08 -13.62 5.60
N VAL A 102 2.99 -13.89 6.55
CA VAL A 102 3.54 -12.88 7.46
C VAL A 102 4.36 -11.84 6.68
N ALA A 103 5.22 -12.30 5.77
CA ALA A 103 6.02 -11.40 4.94
C ALA A 103 5.14 -10.57 3.98
N ALA A 104 4.11 -11.16 3.37
CA ALA A 104 3.12 -10.45 2.57
C ALA A 104 2.45 -9.34 3.38
N THR A 105 2.03 -9.64 4.61
CA THR A 105 1.42 -8.67 5.52
C THR A 105 2.37 -7.54 5.86
N ALA A 106 3.63 -7.84 6.19
CA ALA A 106 4.64 -6.83 6.49
C ALA A 106 4.90 -5.90 5.29
N LEU A 107 5.02 -6.46 4.08
CA LEU A 107 5.17 -5.67 2.86
C LEU A 107 3.93 -4.83 2.55
N ALA A 108 2.72 -5.34 2.80
CA ALA A 108 1.49 -4.59 2.59
C ALA A 108 1.40 -3.37 3.55
N VAL A 109 1.80 -3.57 4.79
CA VAL A 109 1.91 -2.49 5.78
C VAL A 109 2.93 -1.42 5.34
N LEU A 110 4.11 -1.84 4.86
CA LEU A 110 5.12 -0.91 4.33
C LEU A 110 4.63 -0.17 3.09
N ALA A 111 3.91 -0.86 2.19
CA ALA A 111 3.32 -0.27 1.00
C ALA A 111 2.27 0.78 1.36
N ALA A 112 1.30 0.44 2.20
CA ALA A 112 0.26 1.36 2.64
C ALA A 112 0.84 2.56 3.41
N GLY A 113 1.80 2.31 4.32
CA GLY A 113 2.45 3.37 5.08
C GLY A 113 3.26 4.32 4.20
N SER A 114 4.07 3.79 3.28
CA SER A 114 4.82 4.63 2.33
C SER A 114 3.90 5.35 1.34
N GLY A 115 2.84 4.72 0.87
CA GLY A 115 1.85 5.32 -0.02
C GLY A 115 1.16 6.53 0.62
N LEU A 116 0.67 6.35 1.85
CA LEU A 116 0.07 7.45 2.62
C LEU A 116 1.04 8.61 2.86
N VAL A 117 2.33 8.34 3.08
CA VAL A 117 3.33 9.41 3.28
C VAL A 117 3.63 10.15 1.97
N LEU A 118 3.73 9.43 0.85
CA LEU A 118 4.14 10.00 -0.43
C LEU A 118 3.00 10.69 -1.18
N HIS A 119 1.78 10.20 -1.01
CA HIS A 119 0.59 10.62 -1.76
C HIS A 119 -0.47 11.28 -0.88
N TRP A 120 -0.10 11.77 0.32
CA TRP A 120 -1.05 12.40 1.23
C TRP A 120 -1.76 13.61 0.59
N GLU A 121 -1.02 14.41 -0.18
CA GLU A 121 -1.54 15.62 -0.82
C GLU A 121 -2.43 15.32 -2.04
N ASP A 122 -2.36 14.09 -2.57
CA ASP A 122 -3.19 13.63 -3.70
C ASP A 122 -4.59 13.18 -3.22
N ILE A 123 -4.78 12.94 -1.92
CA ILE A 123 -6.05 12.49 -1.34
C ILE A 123 -7.02 13.67 -1.14
N ASP A 124 -7.94 13.88 -2.10
CA ASP A 124 -9.03 14.85 -1.98
C ASP A 124 -10.35 14.18 -1.54
N LEU A 125 -10.60 14.14 -0.24
CA LEU A 125 -11.84 13.58 0.32
C LEU A 125 -13.13 14.26 -0.17
N SER A 126 -13.04 15.49 -0.71
CA SER A 126 -14.21 16.19 -1.27
C SER A 126 -14.64 15.62 -2.62
N ALA A 127 -13.71 15.01 -3.36
CA ALA A 127 -13.97 14.30 -4.61
C ALA A 127 -14.57 12.90 -4.38
N GLY A 128 -14.52 12.38 -3.14
CA GLY A 128 -15.15 11.13 -2.72
C GLY A 128 -14.64 9.91 -3.50
N TRP A 129 -15.52 8.95 -3.78
CA TRP A 129 -15.18 7.71 -4.48
C TRP A 129 -15.00 7.85 -6.01
N GLY A 130 -15.21 9.04 -6.56
CA GLY A 130 -14.95 9.31 -7.99
C GLY A 130 -13.49 9.55 -8.30
N ASP A 131 -12.69 9.80 -7.27
CA ASP A 131 -11.26 10.07 -7.37
C ASP A 131 -10.45 8.75 -7.31
N PRO A 132 -9.63 8.45 -8.34
CA PRO A 132 -8.77 7.27 -8.33
C PRO A 132 -7.80 7.24 -7.15
N ASP A 133 -7.26 8.38 -6.70
CA ASP A 133 -6.28 8.45 -5.60
C ASP A 133 -6.92 8.04 -4.26
N ASN A 134 -8.16 8.50 -4.02
CA ASN A 134 -8.95 8.09 -2.85
C ASN A 134 -9.25 6.58 -2.88
N LEU A 135 -9.63 6.06 -4.05
CA LEU A 135 -9.92 4.63 -4.23
C LEU A 135 -8.66 3.79 -4.05
N HIS A 136 -7.53 4.21 -4.60
CA HIS A 136 -6.24 3.55 -4.43
C HIS A 136 -5.86 3.46 -2.96
N ALA A 137 -5.91 4.58 -2.24
CA ALA A 137 -5.59 4.63 -0.81
C ALA A 137 -6.53 3.73 0.01
N ALA A 138 -7.83 3.79 -0.23
CA ALA A 138 -8.83 2.99 0.49
C ALA A 138 -8.67 1.49 0.22
N LEU A 139 -8.50 1.09 -1.04
CA LEU A 139 -8.31 -0.32 -1.43
C LEU A 139 -6.96 -0.87 -0.97
N GLY A 140 -5.90 -0.05 -1.00
CA GLY A 140 -4.60 -0.41 -0.44
C GLY A 140 -4.67 -0.68 1.06
N LEU A 141 -5.35 0.19 1.81
CA LEU A 141 -5.58 0.00 3.25
C LEU A 141 -6.47 -1.22 3.55
N LEU A 142 -7.54 -1.41 2.78
CA LEU A 142 -8.41 -2.59 2.90
C LEU A 142 -7.62 -3.88 2.61
N GLY A 143 -6.75 -3.84 1.60
CA GLY A 143 -5.86 -4.93 1.24
C GLY A 143 -4.93 -5.33 2.39
N THR A 144 -4.25 -4.33 2.96
CA THR A 144 -3.39 -4.50 4.14
C THR A 144 -4.18 -5.04 5.34
N ALA A 145 -5.38 -4.52 5.61
CA ALA A 145 -6.23 -5.00 6.69
C ALA A 145 -6.67 -6.46 6.46
N GLY A 146 -6.95 -6.85 5.23
CA GLY A 146 -7.28 -8.23 4.85
C GLY A 146 -6.15 -9.20 5.15
N PHE A 147 -4.92 -8.88 4.72
CA PHE A 147 -3.75 -9.71 5.04
C PHE A 147 -3.46 -9.79 6.55
N ALA A 148 -3.53 -8.66 7.26
CA ALA A 148 -3.33 -8.64 8.71
C ALA A 148 -4.40 -9.48 9.43
N THR A 149 -5.65 -9.42 8.98
CA THR A 149 -6.76 -10.24 9.51
C THR A 149 -6.52 -11.72 9.25
N ALA A 150 -6.07 -12.09 8.06
CA ALA A 150 -5.73 -13.47 7.72
C ALA A 150 -4.67 -14.03 8.67
N VAL A 151 -3.53 -13.35 8.82
CA VAL A 151 -2.46 -13.78 9.72
C VAL A 151 -2.92 -13.84 11.18
N ALA A 152 -3.74 -12.89 11.64
CA ALA A 152 -4.21 -12.86 13.02
C ALA A 152 -5.26 -13.95 13.36
N GLN A 153 -6.00 -14.43 12.36
CA GLN A 153 -7.02 -15.47 12.54
C GLN A 153 -6.47 -16.88 12.32
N ALA A 154 -5.40 -17.03 11.53
CA ALA A 154 -4.81 -18.34 11.25
C ALA A 154 -4.40 -19.09 12.55
N PRO A 155 -4.55 -20.43 12.60
CA PRO A 155 -5.10 -21.30 11.55
C PRO A 155 -6.65 -21.44 11.63
N ARG A 156 -7.36 -20.58 12.36
CA ARG A 156 -8.83 -20.70 12.52
C ARG A 156 -9.55 -20.47 11.19
N SER A 157 -10.77 -20.97 11.08
CA SER A 157 -11.61 -20.78 9.88
C SER A 157 -11.77 -19.30 9.51
N GLY A 158 -11.86 -19.02 8.20
CA GLY A 158 -12.08 -17.68 7.66
C GLY A 158 -10.81 -16.88 7.29
N HIS A 159 -9.62 -17.28 7.75
CA HIS A 159 -8.37 -16.57 7.42
C HIS A 159 -8.07 -16.53 5.91
N ALA A 160 -8.33 -17.63 5.20
CA ALA A 160 -8.16 -17.71 3.74
C ALA A 160 -9.06 -16.71 2.99
N GLY A 161 -10.31 -16.54 3.46
CA GLY A 161 -11.23 -15.56 2.90
C GLY A 161 -10.76 -14.13 3.09
N ALA A 162 -10.28 -13.79 4.30
CA ALA A 162 -9.68 -12.48 4.57
C ALA A 162 -8.43 -12.21 3.71
N GLY A 163 -7.57 -13.22 3.56
CA GLY A 163 -6.35 -13.13 2.74
C GLY A 163 -6.66 -12.92 1.26
N LEU A 164 -7.62 -13.68 0.72
CA LEU A 164 -8.05 -13.55 -0.68
C LEU A 164 -8.68 -12.17 -0.95
N LEU A 165 -9.60 -11.72 -0.09
CA LEU A 165 -10.20 -10.40 -0.22
C LEU A 165 -9.16 -9.28 -0.11
N GLY A 166 -8.20 -9.42 0.82
CA GLY A 166 -7.08 -8.50 0.96
C GLY A 166 -6.22 -8.42 -0.32
N GLY A 167 -5.83 -9.58 -0.85
CA GLY A 167 -5.06 -9.67 -2.10
C GLY A 167 -5.79 -9.08 -3.31
N LEU A 168 -7.10 -9.36 -3.44
CA LEU A 168 -7.93 -8.79 -4.51
C LEU A 168 -8.05 -7.27 -4.39
N ALA A 169 -8.25 -6.74 -3.17
CA ALA A 169 -8.29 -5.29 -2.96
C ALA A 169 -6.97 -4.61 -3.35
N MET A 170 -5.81 -5.18 -2.98
CA MET A 170 -4.50 -4.66 -3.40
C MET A 170 -4.31 -4.71 -4.93
N LEU A 171 -4.73 -5.80 -5.58
CA LEU A 171 -4.65 -5.92 -7.04
C LEU A 171 -5.46 -4.83 -7.75
N VAL A 172 -6.68 -4.55 -7.26
CA VAL A 172 -7.49 -3.46 -7.81
C VAL A 172 -6.85 -2.10 -7.54
N ALA A 173 -6.31 -1.87 -6.34
CA ALA A 173 -5.59 -0.63 -6.01
C ALA A 173 -4.44 -0.37 -6.99
N VAL A 174 -3.59 -1.38 -7.24
CA VAL A 174 -2.48 -1.27 -8.21
C VAL A 174 -2.98 -0.96 -9.61
N LYS A 175 -4.11 -1.54 -10.03
CA LYS A 175 -4.65 -1.35 -11.38
C LYS A 175 -5.19 0.07 -11.63
N LEU A 176 -5.57 0.81 -10.60
CA LEU A 176 -6.03 2.20 -10.73
C LEU A 176 -4.90 3.16 -11.11
N GLU A 177 -3.67 2.86 -10.68
CA GLU A 177 -2.50 3.73 -10.85
C GLU A 177 -1.50 3.25 -11.92
N TRP A 178 -1.85 2.18 -12.66
CA TRP A 178 -1.03 1.56 -13.73
C TRP A 178 -1.81 1.42 -15.04
#